data_AF-A0A921K3D8-F1
#
_entry.id   AF-A0A921K3D8-F1
#
_cell.length_a   1.000
_cell.length_b   1.000
_cell.length_c   1.000
_cell.angle_alpha   90.00
_cell.angle_beta   90.00
_cell.angle_gamma   90.00
#
_symmetry.space_group_name_H-M   'P 1'
#
loop_
_entity.id
_entity.type
_entity.pdbx_description
1 polymer ?
#
loop_
_entity_poly.entity_id
_entity_poly.type
_entity_poly.pdbx_seq_one_letter_code
_entity_poly.pdbx_strand_id
1 'polypeptide(L)'
;LYHLKSPLDIVKDIVLSSISWATYKTRDVTRAQYKTFKDFIDAIPVDDITCKIRAACRCSDPAAKELLDEFLSIVWQYVDGDSLEDEIIRSALSANTELQEKAKELIRQDWEKENERLLTEAQKKLDLLRVELKSAAEDLGKAQEAFNKTKAEDERLSDIIAEKEKLADGVEKAIAERIQKARENAADFIASMAFVGGQPVQIVGTTTPTSVDAASELDMAVYRTFPEFEHFDELEAHHSWADVINTAVFELAEAGVAEQYRSGLAAFLCAAYIEKQPLLLAGPNAIDIAQAFCAAVTAHKHGELYCEGGCVRQAIEKIGADGEDIVIINNLLAGGWMNRLPEILFQKDIFYIATHPYAEDVQVEPKSLYSFTLPLFTEFLVDKKATGKYYGGYFSDDFKPYLAGKGARKELTILSKLGLSSLVRSKINSLMATIHNIYPSTTTDDDFLFFIFPISYASMAINELAAAIADPQKSIEISANLKRDLQHVLGEN
;
A
#
# COMPACT_ATOMS: atom_id res chain seq x y z
N LEU A 1 -59.05 44.16 24.61
CA LEU A 1 -59.14 42.70 24.50
C LEU A 1 -57.95 42.23 23.67
N TYR A 2 -56.95 41.63 24.30
CA TYR A 2 -55.79 41.06 23.59
C TYR A 2 -56.24 39.79 22.86
N HIS A 3 -56.07 39.73 21.53
CA HIS A 3 -56.26 38.49 20.77
C HIS A 3 -55.12 37.53 21.13
N LEU A 4 -55.45 36.45 21.85
CA LEU A 4 -54.55 35.32 22.03
C LEU A 4 -54.28 34.70 20.65
N LYS A 5 -53.01 34.67 20.21
CA LYS A 5 -52.58 33.94 19.01
C LYS A 5 -53.00 32.47 19.14
N SER A 6 -53.47 31.85 18.06
CA SER A 6 -53.79 30.42 18.04
C SER A 6 -52.54 29.60 18.37
N PRO A 7 -52.65 28.46 19.08
CA PRO A 7 -51.52 27.55 19.28
C PRO A 7 -50.80 27.18 17.97
N LEU A 8 -51.53 27.08 16.85
CA LEU A 8 -50.93 26.80 15.54
C LEU A 8 -50.22 28.00 14.93
N ASP A 9 -50.67 29.23 15.18
CA ASP A 9 -49.95 30.45 14.78
C ASP A 9 -48.61 30.55 15.53
N ILE A 10 -48.62 30.17 16.81
CA ILE A 10 -47.40 30.11 17.64
C ILE A 10 -46.43 29.07 17.09
N VAL A 11 -46.91 27.88 16.70
CA VAL A 11 -46.08 26.85 16.08
C VAL A 11 -45.53 27.31 14.73
N LYS A 12 -46.34 27.96 13.88
CA LYS A 12 -45.89 28.51 12.60
C LYS A 12 -44.77 29.55 12.79
N ASP A 13 -44.91 30.45 13.75
CA ASP A 13 -43.87 31.44 14.10
C ASP A 13 -42.56 30.77 14.58
N ILE A 14 -42.66 29.67 15.35
CA ILE A 14 -41.49 28.90 15.80
C ILE A 14 -40.80 28.21 14.61
N VAL A 15 -41.58 27.61 13.71
CA VAL A 15 -41.02 26.91 12.54
C VAL A 15 -40.35 27.92 11.59
N LEU A 16 -41.00 29.05 11.29
CA LEU A 16 -40.42 30.09 10.45
C LEU A 16 -39.16 30.73 11.04
N SER A 17 -39.09 30.90 12.36
CA SER A 17 -37.90 31.42 13.03
C SER A 17 -36.73 30.42 13.05
N SER A 18 -37.00 29.12 13.01
CA SER A 18 -35.99 28.06 12.91
C SER A 18 -35.36 27.93 11.52
N ILE A 19 -36.08 28.33 10.46
CA ILE A 19 -35.65 28.25 9.04
C ILE A 19 -34.92 29.55 8.65
N SER A 20 -33.77 29.81 9.29
CA SER A 20 -32.97 31.00 9.03
C SER A 20 -32.12 30.87 7.75
N TRP A 21 -31.91 31.98 7.04
CA TRP A 21 -31.01 32.02 5.88
C TRP A 21 -29.57 31.57 6.22
N ALA A 22 -29.10 31.87 7.44
CA ALA A 22 -27.78 31.46 7.90
C ALA A 22 -27.62 29.93 7.95
N THR A 23 -28.70 29.22 8.32
CA THR A 23 -28.74 27.74 8.38
C THR A 23 -28.79 27.09 6.99
N TYR A 24 -29.38 27.76 6.00
CA TYR A 24 -29.51 27.21 4.64
C TYR A 24 -28.33 27.54 3.73
N LYS A 25 -27.59 28.63 4.01
CA LYS A 25 -26.37 28.99 3.30
C LYS A 25 -25.26 27.93 3.42
N THR A 26 -25.22 27.18 4.53
CA THR A 26 -24.23 26.10 4.74
C THR A 26 -24.54 24.82 3.96
N ARG A 27 -25.70 24.74 3.30
CA ARG A 27 -26.16 23.57 2.52
C ARG A 27 -26.25 23.85 1.02
N ASP A 28 -25.55 24.88 0.55
CA ASP A 28 -25.46 25.28 -0.87
C ASP A 28 -26.80 25.62 -1.57
N VAL A 29 -27.83 25.97 -0.79
CA VAL A 29 -29.14 26.38 -1.32
C VAL A 29 -29.10 27.84 -1.79
N THR A 30 -29.56 28.10 -3.01
CA THR A 30 -29.58 29.47 -3.55
C THR A 30 -30.59 30.37 -2.82
N ARG A 31 -30.31 31.67 -2.77
CA ARG A 31 -31.18 32.64 -2.08
C ARG A 31 -32.58 32.73 -2.69
N ALA A 32 -32.70 32.47 -4.00
CA ALA A 32 -33.98 32.39 -4.70
C ALA A 32 -34.80 31.20 -4.21
N GLN A 33 -34.20 30.00 -4.14
CA GLN A 33 -34.87 28.79 -3.64
C GLN A 33 -35.28 28.90 -2.16
N TYR A 34 -34.42 29.49 -1.31
CA TYR A 34 -34.77 29.78 0.09
C TYR A 34 -35.99 30.70 0.19
N LYS A 35 -36.04 31.76 -0.63
CA LYS A 35 -37.16 32.70 -0.64
C LYS A 35 -38.44 32.01 -1.09
N THR A 36 -38.39 31.24 -2.18
CA THR A 36 -39.55 30.47 -2.68
C THR A 36 -40.08 29.50 -1.62
N PHE A 37 -39.19 28.78 -0.93
CA PHE A 37 -39.58 27.86 0.14
C PHE A 37 -40.18 28.58 1.34
N LYS A 38 -39.58 29.69 1.77
CA LYS A 38 -40.10 30.49 2.88
C LYS A 38 -41.47 31.09 2.55
N ASP A 39 -41.61 31.67 1.37
CA ASP A 39 -42.86 32.25 0.88
C ASP A 39 -43.96 31.18 0.76
N PHE A 40 -43.60 29.95 0.38
CA PHE A 40 -44.53 28.81 0.38
C PHE A 40 -45.01 28.45 1.80
N ILE A 41 -44.11 28.32 2.78
CA ILE A 41 -44.48 28.02 4.17
C ILE A 41 -45.30 29.17 4.80
N ASP A 42 -44.99 30.43 4.48
CA ASP A 42 -45.77 31.59 4.90
C ASP A 42 -47.18 31.58 4.29
N ALA A 43 -47.34 31.09 3.06
CA ALA A 43 -48.61 31.02 2.38
C ALA A 43 -49.54 29.89 2.88
N ILE A 44 -49.04 28.93 3.66
CA ILE A 44 -49.87 27.86 4.23
C ILE A 44 -50.88 28.46 5.22
N PRO A 45 -52.20 28.38 4.95
CA PRO A 45 -53.21 28.92 5.85
C PRO A 45 -53.26 28.09 7.13
N VAL A 46 -53.23 28.79 8.28
CA VAL A 46 -53.30 28.19 9.62
C VAL A 46 -54.74 27.96 10.08
N ASP A 47 -55.69 28.56 9.35
CA ASP A 47 -57.11 28.36 9.55
C ASP A 47 -57.51 26.96 9.07
N ASP A 48 -58.35 26.27 9.84
CA ASP A 48 -58.92 24.98 9.43
C ASP A 48 -59.70 25.15 8.12
N ILE A 49 -59.12 24.66 7.03
CA ILE A 49 -59.69 24.70 5.67
C ILE A 49 -61.08 24.06 5.67
N THR A 50 -61.29 23.02 6.49
CA THR A 50 -62.58 22.37 6.72
C THR A 50 -63.62 23.35 7.27
N CYS A 51 -63.24 24.22 8.22
CA CYS A 51 -64.13 25.25 8.77
C CYS A 51 -64.51 26.32 7.72
N LYS A 52 -63.60 26.68 6.82
CA LYS A 52 -63.88 27.62 5.72
C LYS A 52 -64.79 26.99 4.66
N ILE A 53 -64.53 25.75 4.28
CA ILE A 53 -65.39 24.98 3.37
C ILE A 53 -66.77 24.81 3.98
N ARG A 54 -66.86 24.48 5.27
CA ARG A 54 -68.12 24.39 6.00
C ARG A 54 -68.91 25.69 5.94
N ALA A 55 -68.25 26.82 6.20
CA ALA A 55 -68.89 28.13 6.21
C ALA A 55 -69.38 28.55 4.80
N ALA A 56 -68.57 28.28 3.77
CA ALA A 56 -68.88 28.65 2.39
C ALA A 56 -69.93 27.71 1.76
N CYS A 57 -69.79 26.40 1.95
CA CYS A 57 -70.65 25.37 1.39
C CYS A 57 -71.88 25.05 2.28
N ARG A 58 -71.98 25.66 3.47
CA ARG A 58 -73.05 25.45 4.46
C ARG A 58 -73.32 23.97 4.77
N CYS A 59 -72.26 23.17 4.85
CA CYS A 59 -72.34 21.73 5.11
C CYS A 59 -71.95 21.40 6.57
N SER A 60 -71.94 20.12 6.94
CA SER A 60 -71.45 19.64 8.23
C SER A 60 -69.92 19.46 8.20
N ASP A 61 -69.25 19.42 9.36
CA ASP A 61 -67.79 19.20 9.43
C ASP A 61 -67.33 17.92 8.67
N PRO A 62 -68.03 16.76 8.74
CA PRO A 62 -67.67 15.58 7.95
C PRO A 62 -67.80 15.80 6.45
N ALA A 63 -68.86 16.48 6.00
CA ALA A 63 -69.09 16.74 4.57
C ALA A 63 -68.09 17.78 4.01
N ALA A 64 -67.68 18.76 4.82
CA ALA A 64 -66.64 19.72 4.45
C ALA A 64 -65.28 19.02 4.29
N LYS A 65 -64.99 18.02 5.12
CA LYS A 65 -63.76 17.22 5.04
C LYS A 65 -63.77 16.32 3.80
N GLU A 66 -64.88 15.66 3.50
CA GLU A 66 -65.03 14.82 2.32
C GLU A 66 -64.83 15.60 1.02
N LEU A 67 -65.36 16.83 0.93
CA LEU A 67 -65.14 17.73 -0.21
C LEU A 67 -63.67 18.17 -0.37
N LEU A 68 -62.96 18.37 0.75
CA LEU A 68 -61.53 18.68 0.72
C LEU A 68 -60.71 17.48 0.26
N ASP A 69 -61.02 16.29 0.78
CA ASP A 69 -60.34 15.05 0.43
C ASP A 69 -60.57 14.70 -1.06
N GLU A 70 -61.78 14.91 -1.59
CA GLU A 70 -62.11 14.75 -3.02
C GLU A 70 -61.31 15.71 -3.91
N PHE A 71 -61.25 17.00 -3.53
CA PHE A 71 -60.46 17.98 -4.26
C PHE A 71 -58.96 17.66 -4.25
N LEU A 72 -58.41 17.27 -3.09
CA LEU A 72 -57.01 16.89 -2.97
C LEU A 72 -56.70 15.66 -3.83
N SER A 73 -57.58 14.66 -3.87
CA SER A 73 -57.45 13.50 -4.75
C SER A 73 -57.31 13.89 -6.23
N ILE A 74 -58.12 14.84 -6.70
CA ILE A 74 -58.06 15.35 -8.08
C ILE A 74 -56.73 16.10 -8.35
N VAL A 75 -56.28 16.93 -7.40
CA VAL A 75 -55.02 17.67 -7.53
C VAL A 75 -53.82 16.72 -7.58
N TRP A 76 -53.79 15.70 -6.73
CA TRP A 76 -52.70 14.72 -6.72
C TRP A 76 -52.64 13.93 -8.04
N GLN A 77 -53.77 13.54 -8.62
CA GLN A 77 -53.80 12.89 -9.95
C GLN A 77 -53.18 13.74 -11.07
N TYR A 78 -53.36 15.07 -11.01
CA TYR A 78 -52.79 15.98 -12.00
C TYR A 78 -51.28 16.20 -11.80
N VAL A 79 -50.83 16.26 -10.55
CA VAL A 79 -49.41 16.48 -10.21
C VAL A 79 -48.57 15.22 -10.47
N ASP A 80 -49.13 14.04 -10.24
CA ASP A 80 -48.42 12.77 -10.40
C ASP A 80 -48.32 12.29 -11.87
N GLY A 81 -48.87 13.06 -12.82
CA GLY A 81 -48.76 12.77 -14.26
C GLY A 81 -49.60 11.57 -14.73
N ASP A 82 -50.67 11.29 -13.99
CA ASP A 82 -51.71 10.29 -14.30
C ASP A 82 -53.03 10.99 -14.68
N SER A 83 -52.92 12.16 -15.32
CA SER A 83 -54.07 12.87 -15.88
C SER A 83 -54.58 12.16 -17.15
N LEU A 84 -55.83 12.41 -17.50
CA LEU A 84 -56.41 11.92 -18.75
C LEU A 84 -55.61 12.42 -19.96
N GLU A 85 -55.10 13.64 -19.88
CA GLU A 85 -54.25 14.25 -20.90
C GLU A 85 -52.94 13.48 -21.09
N ASP A 86 -52.29 13.05 -20.00
CA ASP A 86 -51.08 12.23 -20.05
C ASP A 86 -51.38 10.83 -20.62
N GLU A 87 -52.53 10.24 -20.27
CA GLU A 87 -52.97 8.97 -20.83
C GLU A 87 -53.25 9.07 -22.33
N ILE A 88 -53.82 10.18 -22.81
CA ILE A 88 -54.04 10.45 -24.23
C ILE A 88 -52.70 10.58 -24.96
N ILE A 89 -51.72 11.29 -24.39
CA ILE A 89 -50.37 11.43 -24.98
C ILE A 89 -49.65 10.08 -25.00
N ARG A 90 -49.68 9.31 -23.91
CA ARG A 90 -49.10 7.96 -23.83
C ARG A 90 -49.75 7.02 -24.85
N SER A 91 -51.07 7.10 -25.01
CA SER A 91 -51.82 6.32 -25.99
C SER A 91 -51.47 6.72 -27.43
N ALA A 92 -51.34 8.02 -27.71
CA ALA A 92 -50.95 8.52 -29.03
C ALA A 92 -49.51 8.13 -29.41
N LEU A 93 -48.57 8.19 -28.45
CA LEU A 93 -47.19 7.73 -28.64
C LEU A 93 -47.10 6.22 -28.81
N SER A 94 -47.93 5.45 -28.10
CA SER A 94 -47.92 3.98 -28.18
C SER A 94 -48.59 3.45 -29.44
N ALA A 95 -49.60 4.15 -29.96
CA ALA A 95 -50.32 3.76 -31.16
C ALA A 95 -49.58 4.13 -32.46
N ASN A 96 -48.68 5.11 -32.43
CA ASN A 96 -47.95 5.59 -33.60
C ASN A 96 -46.43 5.50 -33.41
N THR A 97 -45.83 4.47 -34.02
CA THR A 97 -44.40 4.21 -33.98
C THR A 97 -43.55 5.33 -34.61
N GLU A 98 -44.03 5.99 -35.65
CA GLU A 98 -43.31 7.09 -36.28
C GLU A 98 -43.25 8.32 -35.36
N LEU A 99 -44.34 8.61 -34.66
CA LEU A 99 -44.39 9.68 -33.66
C LEU A 99 -43.49 9.36 -32.47
N GLN A 100 -43.47 8.09 -32.03
CA GLN A 100 -42.60 7.63 -30.95
C GLN A 100 -41.12 7.80 -31.30
N GLU A 101 -40.70 7.39 -32.50
CA GLU A 101 -39.31 7.52 -32.93
C GLU A 101 -38.91 8.99 -33.13
N LYS A 102 -39.79 9.85 -33.64
CA LYS A 102 -39.54 11.30 -33.69
C LYS A 102 -39.39 11.91 -32.30
N ALA A 103 -40.19 11.48 -31.32
CA ALA A 103 -40.07 11.95 -29.93
C ALA A 103 -38.75 11.50 -29.30
N LYS A 104 -38.36 10.22 -29.48
CA LYS A 104 -37.05 9.72 -29.02
C LYS A 104 -35.89 10.45 -29.67
N GLU A 105 -36.00 10.76 -30.96
CA GLU A 105 -34.95 11.49 -31.67
C GLU A 105 -34.77 12.91 -31.14
N LEU A 106 -35.87 13.62 -30.87
CA LEU A 106 -35.80 14.95 -30.26
C LEU A 106 -35.17 14.89 -28.86
N ILE A 107 -35.59 13.94 -28.04
CA ILE A 107 -35.00 13.73 -26.70
C ILE A 107 -33.51 13.40 -26.81
N ARG A 108 -33.12 12.56 -27.78
CA ARG A 108 -31.72 12.21 -28.02
C ARG A 108 -30.91 13.43 -28.43
N GLN A 109 -31.41 14.26 -29.34
CA GLN A 109 -30.74 15.49 -29.79
C GLN A 109 -30.56 16.49 -28.65
N ASP A 110 -31.60 16.69 -27.84
CA ASP A 110 -31.51 17.58 -26.67
C ASP A 110 -30.50 17.04 -25.66
N TRP A 111 -30.53 15.73 -25.39
CA TRP A 111 -29.55 15.09 -24.51
C TRP A 111 -28.12 15.19 -25.05
N GLU A 112 -27.89 14.93 -26.34
CA GLU A 112 -26.56 15.04 -26.97
C GLU A 112 -26.04 16.47 -26.91
N LYS A 113 -26.92 17.46 -27.08
CA LYS A 113 -26.57 18.88 -26.98
C LYS A 113 -26.25 19.30 -25.54
N GLU A 114 -27.02 18.84 -24.56
CA GLU A 114 -26.74 19.08 -23.13
C GLU A 114 -25.42 18.43 -22.69
N ASN A 115 -25.07 17.28 -23.28
CA ASN A 115 -23.91 16.47 -22.91
C ASN A 115 -22.73 16.58 -23.91
N GLU A 116 -22.73 17.58 -24.79
CA GLU A 116 -21.72 17.76 -25.86
C GLU A 116 -20.27 17.77 -25.31
N ARG A 117 -20.07 18.43 -24.16
CA ARG A 117 -18.75 18.45 -23.49
C ARG A 117 -18.29 17.07 -23.04
N LEU A 118 -19.18 16.25 -22.49
CA LEU A 118 -18.85 14.89 -22.05
C LEU A 118 -18.55 13.98 -23.26
N LEU A 119 -19.31 14.12 -24.34
CA LEU A 119 -19.08 13.38 -25.58
C LEU A 119 -17.73 13.71 -26.21
N THR A 120 -17.38 15.00 -26.28
CA THR A 120 -16.07 15.43 -26.81
C THR A 120 -14.90 14.99 -25.94
N GLU A 121 -15.05 15.01 -24.62
CA GLU A 121 -14.03 14.52 -23.68
C GLU A 121 -13.84 13.01 -23.79
N ALA A 122 -14.94 12.24 -23.84
CA ALA A 122 -14.90 10.79 -24.02
C ALA A 122 -14.24 10.43 -25.36
N GLN A 123 -14.57 11.14 -26.44
CA GLN A 123 -13.95 10.93 -27.74
C GLN A 123 -12.44 11.22 -27.71
N LYS A 124 -12.03 12.31 -27.06
CA LYS A 124 -10.61 12.66 -26.90
C LYS A 124 -9.84 11.59 -26.12
N LYS A 125 -10.42 11.06 -25.04
CA LYS A 125 -9.83 9.95 -24.26
C LYS A 125 -9.69 8.69 -25.11
N LEU A 126 -10.69 8.38 -25.93
CA LEU A 126 -10.67 7.22 -26.82
C LEU A 126 -9.55 7.35 -27.87
N ASP A 127 -9.37 8.54 -28.45
CA ASP A 127 -8.31 8.77 -29.43
C ASP A 127 -6.91 8.76 -28.80
N LEU A 128 -6.76 9.28 -27.57
CA LEU A 128 -5.52 9.15 -26.78
C LEU A 128 -5.15 7.69 -26.55
N LEU A 129 -6.09 6.88 -26.05
CA LEU A 129 -5.88 5.44 -25.81
C LEU A 129 -5.51 4.68 -27.09
N ARG A 130 -6.09 5.07 -28.24
CA ARG A 130 -5.72 4.47 -29.54
C ARG A 130 -4.27 4.78 -29.95
N VAL A 131 -3.80 5.99 -29.67
CA VAL A 131 -2.41 6.38 -29.95
C VAL A 131 -1.45 5.61 -29.04
N GLU A 132 -1.75 5.51 -27.74
CA GLU A 132 -0.95 4.75 -26.77
C GLU A 132 -0.90 3.25 -27.11
N LEU A 133 -2.03 2.66 -27.52
CA LEU A 133 -2.08 1.27 -27.93
C LEU A 133 -1.20 1.02 -29.16
N LYS A 134 -1.18 1.96 -30.11
CA LYS A 134 -0.33 1.88 -31.29
C LYS A 134 1.16 1.98 -30.93
N SER A 135 1.55 2.92 -30.07
CA SER A 135 2.95 3.03 -29.64
C SER A 135 3.41 1.81 -28.84
N ALA A 136 2.56 1.29 -27.95
CA ALA A 136 2.86 0.07 -27.20
C ALA A 136 3.04 -1.15 -28.11
N ALA A 137 2.23 -1.27 -29.17
CA ALA A 137 2.38 -2.32 -30.16
C ALA A 137 3.70 -2.20 -30.96
N GLU A 138 4.12 -0.98 -31.29
CA GLU A 138 5.41 -0.71 -31.96
C GLU A 138 6.60 -1.06 -31.05
N ASP A 139 6.54 -0.69 -29.77
CA ASP A 139 7.61 -0.99 -28.82
C ASP A 139 7.69 -2.48 -28.48
N LEU A 140 6.55 -3.18 -28.40
CA LEU A 140 6.50 -4.64 -28.30
C LEU A 140 7.22 -5.30 -29.49
N GLY A 141 6.98 -4.80 -30.71
CA GLY A 141 7.66 -5.27 -31.91
C GLY A 141 9.19 -5.14 -31.81
N LYS A 142 9.68 -3.96 -31.42
CA LYS A 142 11.12 -3.71 -31.23
C LYS A 142 11.72 -4.61 -30.14
N ALA A 143 11.02 -4.78 -29.02
CA ALA A 143 11.48 -5.63 -27.92
C ALA A 143 11.58 -7.10 -28.35
N GLN A 144 10.61 -7.58 -29.14
CA GLN A 144 10.64 -8.95 -29.67
C GLN A 144 11.81 -9.16 -30.65
N GLU A 145 12.09 -8.18 -31.52
CA GLU A 145 13.25 -8.24 -32.42
C GLU A 145 14.57 -8.27 -31.64
N ALA A 146 14.71 -7.40 -30.64
CA ALA A 146 15.89 -7.38 -29.77
C ALA A 146 16.08 -8.71 -29.01
N PHE A 147 15.00 -9.26 -28.45
CA PHE A 147 15.01 -10.55 -27.76
C PHE A 147 15.48 -11.68 -28.68
N ASN A 148 14.94 -11.76 -29.89
CA ASN A 148 15.33 -12.78 -30.87
C ASN A 148 16.81 -12.66 -31.26
N LYS A 149 17.33 -11.43 -31.37
CA LYS A 149 18.75 -11.19 -31.64
C LYS A 149 19.63 -11.65 -30.47
N THR A 150 19.29 -11.28 -29.25
CA THR A 150 20.03 -11.70 -28.05
C THR A 150 20.02 -13.22 -27.89
N LYS A 151 18.88 -13.88 -28.14
CA LYS A 151 18.78 -15.33 -28.10
C LYS A 151 19.72 -16.00 -29.12
N ALA A 152 19.80 -15.48 -30.34
CA ALA A 152 20.72 -16.00 -31.35
C ALA A 152 22.20 -15.78 -30.98
N GLU A 153 22.53 -14.66 -30.31
CA GLU A 153 23.87 -14.40 -29.80
C GLU A 153 24.24 -15.34 -28.63
N ASP A 154 23.29 -15.65 -27.74
CA ASP A 154 23.46 -16.59 -26.63
C ASP A 154 23.74 -18.01 -27.13
N GLU A 155 22.94 -18.50 -28.09
CA GLU A 155 23.18 -19.79 -28.76
C GLU A 155 24.58 -19.84 -29.39
N ARG A 156 25.00 -18.76 -30.07
CA ARG A 156 26.35 -18.65 -30.66
C ARG A 156 27.46 -18.69 -29.61
N LEU A 157 27.28 -18.00 -28.48
CA LEU A 157 28.28 -17.98 -27.40
C LEU A 157 28.37 -19.34 -26.70
N SER A 158 27.23 -20.01 -26.50
CA SER A 158 27.19 -21.37 -25.96
C SER A 158 27.97 -22.35 -26.84
N ASP A 159 27.82 -22.27 -28.17
CA ASP A 159 28.60 -23.09 -29.11
C ASP A 159 30.10 -22.83 -29.00
N ILE A 160 30.51 -21.56 -28.88
CA ILE A 160 31.91 -21.18 -28.70
C ILE A 160 32.47 -21.72 -27.38
N ILE A 161 31.71 -21.64 -26.29
CA ILE A 161 32.13 -22.17 -24.98
C ILE A 161 32.36 -23.68 -25.08
N ALA A 162 31.43 -24.42 -25.67
CA ALA A 162 31.56 -25.86 -25.86
C ALA A 162 32.79 -26.24 -26.71
N GLU A 163 33.14 -25.43 -27.73
CA GLU A 163 34.36 -25.62 -28.51
C GLU A 163 35.62 -25.37 -27.65
N LYS A 164 35.61 -24.31 -26.83
CA LYS A 164 36.74 -23.96 -25.96
C LYS A 164 36.95 -24.98 -24.84
N GLU A 165 35.90 -25.54 -24.26
CA GLU A 165 36.00 -26.64 -23.29
C GLU A 165 36.68 -27.87 -23.89
N LYS A 166 36.28 -28.28 -25.11
CA LYS A 166 36.94 -29.39 -25.82
C LYS A 166 38.43 -29.12 -26.07
N LEU A 167 38.78 -27.87 -26.39
CA LEU A 167 40.17 -27.48 -26.59
C LEU A 167 40.95 -27.54 -25.26
N ALA A 168 40.36 -27.07 -24.16
CA ALA A 168 40.95 -27.12 -22.83
C ALA A 168 41.23 -28.57 -22.40
N ASP A 169 40.24 -29.46 -22.55
CA ASP A 169 40.40 -30.91 -22.27
C ASP A 169 41.54 -31.53 -23.09
N GLY A 170 41.67 -31.14 -24.36
CA GLY A 170 42.75 -31.60 -25.24
C GLY A 170 44.13 -31.10 -24.77
N VAL A 171 44.21 -29.84 -24.34
CA VAL A 171 45.44 -29.25 -23.79
C VAL A 171 45.83 -29.90 -22.47
N GLU A 172 44.88 -30.12 -21.56
CA GLU A 172 45.13 -30.78 -20.28
C GLU A 172 45.65 -32.19 -20.46
N LYS A 173 45.05 -32.99 -21.37
CA LYS A 173 45.55 -34.32 -21.71
C LYS A 173 46.97 -34.27 -22.26
N ALA A 174 47.26 -33.36 -23.19
CA ALA A 174 48.59 -33.23 -23.78
C ALA A 174 49.65 -32.78 -22.74
N ILE A 175 49.29 -31.89 -21.82
CA ILE A 175 50.16 -31.46 -20.72
C ILE A 175 50.39 -32.64 -19.76
N ALA A 176 49.35 -33.38 -19.39
CA ALA A 176 49.47 -34.53 -18.50
C ALA A 176 50.41 -35.61 -19.08
N GLU A 177 50.27 -35.93 -20.38
CA GLU A 177 51.18 -36.85 -21.07
C GLU A 177 52.63 -36.35 -21.07
N ARG A 178 52.84 -35.03 -21.24
CA ARG A 178 54.16 -34.42 -21.27
C ARG A 178 54.81 -34.37 -19.89
N ILE A 179 54.02 -34.12 -18.83
CA ILE A 179 54.46 -34.21 -17.44
C ILE A 179 54.84 -35.66 -17.10
N GLN A 180 54.05 -36.64 -17.56
CA GLN A 180 54.33 -38.06 -17.33
C GLN A 180 55.65 -38.48 -18.00
N LYS A 181 55.85 -38.12 -19.27
CA LYS A 181 57.14 -38.34 -19.96
C LYS A 181 58.31 -37.64 -19.26
N ALA A 182 58.11 -36.41 -18.78
CA ALA A 182 59.14 -35.69 -18.03
C ALA A 182 59.48 -36.37 -16.70
N ARG A 183 58.49 -36.93 -16.00
CA ARG A 183 58.68 -37.72 -14.78
C ARG A 183 59.44 -39.01 -15.04
N GLU A 184 59.12 -39.73 -16.11
CA GLU A 184 59.85 -40.92 -16.52
C GLU A 184 61.32 -40.61 -16.84
N ASN A 185 61.57 -39.54 -17.60
CA ASN A 185 62.92 -39.07 -17.90
C ASN A 185 63.68 -38.61 -16.63
N ALA A 186 63.00 -37.93 -15.70
CA ALA A 186 63.60 -37.50 -14.44
C ALA A 186 63.88 -38.70 -13.51
N ALA A 187 63.05 -39.74 -13.53
CA ALA A 187 63.29 -40.98 -12.79
C ALA A 187 64.51 -41.73 -13.35
N ASP A 188 64.66 -41.83 -14.67
CA ASP A 188 65.86 -42.36 -15.32
C ASP A 188 67.13 -41.53 -15.02
N PHE A 189 66.99 -40.20 -14.96
CA PHE A 189 68.07 -39.30 -14.56
C PHE A 189 68.45 -39.47 -13.07
N ILE A 190 67.48 -39.61 -12.17
CA ILE A 190 67.75 -39.87 -10.74
C ILE A 190 68.36 -41.26 -10.53
N ALA A 191 67.91 -42.28 -11.27
CA ALA A 191 68.49 -43.62 -11.23
C ALA A 191 69.95 -43.64 -11.71
N SER A 192 70.29 -42.80 -12.71
CA SER A 192 71.68 -42.63 -13.18
C SER A 192 72.53 -41.75 -12.27
N MET A 193 71.94 -40.76 -11.59
CA MET A 193 72.61 -39.95 -10.54
C MET A 193 72.82 -40.70 -9.23
N ALA A 194 71.99 -41.69 -8.88
CA ALA A 194 72.14 -42.50 -7.67
C ALA A 194 73.43 -43.36 -7.64
N PHE A 195 74.12 -43.49 -8.78
CA PHE A 195 75.43 -44.15 -8.89
C PHE A 195 76.63 -43.19 -8.90
N VAL A 196 76.40 -41.87 -8.90
CA VAL A 196 77.47 -40.86 -8.92
C VAL A 196 77.40 -40.06 -7.63
N GLY A 197 78.28 -40.39 -6.69
CA GLY A 197 78.25 -39.87 -5.33
C GLY A 197 78.57 -38.38 -5.17
N GLY A 198 78.10 -37.84 -4.05
CA GLY A 198 78.87 -36.92 -3.20
C GLY A 198 78.69 -35.40 -3.41
N GLN A 199 78.05 -34.81 -2.40
CA GLN A 199 78.17 -33.43 -1.86
C GLN A 199 77.11 -32.36 -2.20
N PRO A 200 76.80 -31.48 -1.21
CA PRO A 200 75.51 -30.81 -1.09
C PRO A 200 75.52 -29.41 -1.70
N VAL A 201 74.36 -28.95 -2.17
CA VAL A 201 74.16 -27.57 -2.62
C VAL A 201 72.99 -26.93 -1.84
N GLN A 202 73.28 -25.74 -1.35
CA GLN A 202 72.45 -24.86 -0.54
C GLN A 202 71.17 -24.42 -1.26
N ILE A 203 70.09 -24.34 -0.48
CA ILE A 203 68.79 -23.79 -0.86
C ILE A 203 68.85 -22.27 -0.70
N VAL A 204 68.55 -21.53 -1.77
CA VAL A 204 68.39 -20.07 -1.76
C VAL A 204 67.01 -19.70 -2.28
N GLY A 205 66.25 -19.02 -1.42
CA GLY A 205 65.48 -17.83 -1.76
C GLY A 205 64.19 -18.00 -2.57
N THR A 206 63.10 -18.28 -1.87
CA THR A 206 61.75 -17.90 -2.29
C THR A 206 61.66 -16.38 -2.44
N THR A 207 61.29 -15.91 -3.65
CA THR A 207 60.81 -14.54 -3.86
C THR A 207 59.40 -14.61 -4.44
N THR A 208 58.47 -14.13 -3.64
CA THR A 208 57.11 -13.72 -4.01
C THR A 208 57.16 -12.64 -5.09
N PRO A 209 56.29 -12.67 -6.12
CA PRO A 209 55.96 -11.49 -6.88
C PRO A 209 54.71 -10.85 -6.28
N THR A 210 54.90 -9.58 -5.92
CA THR A 210 53.93 -8.57 -5.53
C THR A 210 52.78 -8.48 -6.54
N SER A 211 51.55 -8.50 -6.02
CA SER A 211 50.32 -8.21 -6.73
C SER A 211 50.35 -6.79 -7.28
N VAL A 212 50.09 -6.66 -8.58
CA VAL A 212 49.90 -5.39 -9.27
C VAL A 212 48.45 -4.97 -9.06
N ASP A 213 48.27 -3.86 -8.36
CA ASP A 213 47.06 -3.05 -8.36
C ASP A 213 46.67 -2.66 -9.79
N ALA A 214 45.54 -3.16 -10.26
CA ALA A 214 44.78 -2.58 -11.37
C ALA A 214 43.38 -3.23 -11.46
N ALA A 215 42.57 -3.05 -10.42
CA ALA A 215 41.13 -3.07 -10.57
C ALA A 215 40.59 -1.85 -9.84
N SER A 216 40.16 -0.87 -10.62
CA SER A 216 39.35 0.24 -10.14
C SER A 216 38.02 -0.35 -9.64
N GLU A 217 38.00 -0.83 -8.40
CA GLU A 217 36.76 -1.14 -7.70
C GLU A 217 35.96 0.15 -7.60
N LEU A 218 34.78 0.14 -8.20
CA LEU A 218 33.71 1.07 -7.87
C LEU A 218 33.53 0.99 -6.35
N ASP A 219 34.06 1.97 -5.63
CA ASP A 219 33.86 2.14 -4.19
C ASP A 219 32.37 2.44 -3.97
N MET A 220 31.55 1.40 -3.97
CA MET A 220 30.14 1.47 -3.63
C MET A 220 30.10 1.78 -2.15
N ALA A 221 30.00 3.07 -1.82
CA ALA A 221 29.90 3.50 -0.43
C ALA A 221 28.85 2.64 0.32
N VAL A 222 29.32 1.94 1.36
CA VAL A 222 28.56 1.03 2.22
C VAL A 222 27.32 1.72 2.82
N TYR A 223 27.39 3.05 2.98
CA TYR A 223 26.28 3.87 3.43
C TYR A 223 26.09 5.07 2.51
N ARG A 224 24.83 5.36 2.15
CA ARG A 224 24.41 6.46 1.27
C ARG A 224 23.20 7.16 1.84
N THR A 225 23.12 8.47 1.65
CA THR A 225 21.98 9.29 2.05
C THR A 225 21.29 9.82 0.80
N PHE A 226 19.95 9.75 0.82
CA PHE A 226 19.08 10.30 -0.21
C PHE A 226 18.45 11.57 0.34
N PRO A 227 18.62 12.71 -0.34
CA PRO A 227 18.08 13.99 0.12
C PRO A 227 16.55 14.02 0.03
N GLU A 228 15.96 14.99 0.72
CA GLU A 228 14.54 15.32 0.58
C GLU A 228 14.23 15.80 -0.84
N PHE A 229 13.03 15.49 -1.32
CA PHE A 229 12.58 15.92 -2.63
C PHE A 229 12.41 17.45 -2.69
N GLU A 230 13.03 18.09 -3.69
CA GLU A 230 13.14 19.56 -3.73
C GLU A 230 11.82 20.28 -4.09
N HIS A 231 10.86 19.60 -4.70
CA HIS A 231 9.62 20.18 -5.22
C HIS A 231 8.43 19.90 -4.30
N PHE A 232 8.38 20.62 -3.16
CA PHE A 232 7.30 20.48 -2.17
C PHE A 232 5.89 20.72 -2.71
N ASP A 233 5.73 21.46 -3.81
CA ASP A 233 4.43 21.70 -4.47
C ASP A 233 3.80 20.40 -5.04
N GLU A 234 4.60 19.34 -5.21
CA GLU A 234 4.14 18.03 -5.69
C GLU A 234 3.87 17.03 -4.55
N LEU A 235 4.17 17.41 -3.30
CA LEU A 235 4.05 16.57 -2.11
C LEU A 235 2.78 16.88 -1.31
N GLU A 236 2.21 15.87 -0.66
CA GLU A 236 1.09 16.09 0.27
C GLU A 236 1.58 16.64 1.61
N ALA A 237 0.99 17.74 2.08
CA ALA A 237 1.29 18.31 3.39
C ALA A 237 0.46 17.62 4.49
N HIS A 238 1.14 17.02 5.46
CA HIS A 238 0.50 16.25 6.52
C HIS A 238 0.23 17.11 7.76
N HIS A 239 -1.03 17.21 8.15
CA HIS A 239 -1.46 17.94 9.36
C HIS A 239 -1.80 16.98 10.52
N SER A 240 -2.00 15.69 10.22
CA SER A 240 -2.37 14.66 11.18
C SER A 240 -1.84 13.28 10.76
N TRP A 241 -1.81 12.32 11.70
CA TRP A 241 -1.48 10.93 11.39
C TRP A 241 -2.44 10.29 10.38
N ALA A 242 -3.69 10.77 10.30
CA ALA A 242 -4.63 10.29 9.29
C ALA A 242 -4.17 10.67 7.88
N ASP A 243 -3.60 11.87 7.70
CA ASP A 243 -3.06 12.32 6.42
C ASP A 243 -1.84 11.47 6.03
N VAL A 244 -0.92 11.25 6.98
CA VAL A 244 0.26 10.39 6.77
C VAL A 244 -0.15 8.98 6.35
N ILE A 245 -1.14 8.40 7.04
CA ILE A 245 -1.66 7.06 6.72
C ILE A 245 -2.31 7.05 5.34
N ASN A 246 -3.10 8.07 4.99
CA ASN A 246 -3.73 8.15 3.68
C ASN A 246 -2.67 8.23 2.55
N THR A 247 -1.66 9.07 2.68
CA THR A 247 -0.56 9.16 1.73
C THR A 247 0.17 7.82 1.64
N ALA A 248 0.54 7.21 2.77
CA ALA A 248 1.16 5.90 2.79
C ALA A 248 0.29 4.81 2.15
N VAL A 249 -1.03 4.85 2.26
CA VAL A 249 -1.94 3.92 1.58
C VAL A 249 -1.82 4.02 0.06
N PHE A 250 -1.73 5.24 -0.49
CA PHE A 250 -1.53 5.44 -1.92
C PHE A 250 -0.14 4.97 -2.36
N GLU A 251 0.91 5.32 -1.62
CA GLU A 251 2.28 4.89 -1.97
C GLU A 251 2.47 3.37 -1.87
N LEU A 252 1.86 2.72 -0.88
CA LEU A 252 1.88 1.26 -0.76
C LEU A 252 1.09 0.58 -1.90
N ALA A 253 0.07 1.25 -2.46
CA ALA A 253 -0.59 0.75 -3.66
C ALA A 253 0.37 0.70 -4.85
N GLU A 254 1.23 1.70 -5.00
CA GLU A 254 2.28 1.77 -6.02
C GLU A 254 3.42 0.78 -5.73
N ALA A 255 3.70 0.50 -4.46
CA ALA A 255 4.65 -0.56 -4.04
C ALA A 255 4.12 -1.99 -4.24
N GLY A 256 2.90 -2.15 -4.73
CA GLY A 256 2.33 -3.46 -5.08
C GLY A 256 1.55 -4.16 -3.95
N VAL A 257 1.22 -3.44 -2.87
CA VAL A 257 0.41 -3.99 -1.77
C VAL A 257 -1.05 -4.13 -2.21
N ALA A 258 -1.66 -5.27 -1.89
CA ALA A 258 -3.05 -5.58 -2.20
C ALA A 258 -4.00 -4.66 -1.44
N GLU A 259 -5.11 -4.26 -2.08
CA GLU A 259 -6.02 -3.22 -1.59
C GLU A 259 -6.51 -3.46 -0.16
N GLN A 260 -6.84 -4.70 0.17
CA GLN A 260 -7.34 -5.10 1.48
C GLN A 260 -6.32 -4.94 2.63
N TYR A 261 -5.01 -4.88 2.33
CA TYR A 261 -3.95 -4.80 3.33
C TYR A 261 -3.32 -3.42 3.47
N ARG A 262 -3.60 -2.48 2.54
CA ARG A 262 -2.91 -1.18 2.47
C ARG A 262 -3.09 -0.35 3.74
N SER A 263 -4.33 -0.18 4.21
CA SER A 263 -4.63 0.67 5.36
C SER A 263 -4.03 0.12 6.65
N GLY A 264 -4.15 -1.18 6.87
CA GLY A 264 -3.55 -1.85 8.03
C GLY A 264 -2.03 -1.76 8.02
N LEU A 265 -1.40 -2.01 6.86
CA LEU A 265 0.06 -1.92 6.71
C LEU A 265 0.56 -0.49 6.89
N ALA A 266 -0.10 0.51 6.29
CA ALA A 266 0.24 1.92 6.45
C ALA A 266 0.21 2.33 7.92
N ALA A 267 -0.85 1.98 8.63
CA ALA A 267 -0.99 2.26 10.05
C ALA A 267 0.07 1.53 10.90
N PHE A 268 0.38 0.27 10.58
CA PHE A 268 1.44 -0.49 11.25
C PHE A 268 2.81 0.14 11.06
N LEU A 269 3.19 0.53 9.83
CA LEU A 269 4.46 1.20 9.55
C LEU A 269 4.55 2.56 10.23
N CYS A 270 3.45 3.33 10.25
CA CYS A 270 3.39 4.59 11.00
C CYS A 270 3.60 4.37 12.50
N ALA A 271 2.97 3.35 13.09
CA ALA A 271 3.17 3.00 14.50
C ALA A 271 4.63 2.59 14.79
N ALA A 272 5.24 1.79 13.90
CA ALA A 272 6.64 1.40 14.01
C ALA A 272 7.60 2.60 13.90
N TYR A 273 7.30 3.54 13.01
CA TYR A 273 8.02 4.80 12.87
C TYR A 273 7.90 5.70 14.11
N ILE A 274 6.70 5.82 14.69
CA ILE A 274 6.46 6.58 15.94
C ILE A 274 7.27 6.00 17.09
N GLU A 275 7.25 4.68 17.26
CA GLU A 275 7.94 4.01 18.36
C GLU A 275 9.43 3.78 18.08
N LYS A 276 9.91 4.11 16.88
CA LYS A 276 11.26 3.82 16.39
C LYS A 276 11.62 2.35 16.58
N GLN A 277 10.65 1.46 16.37
CA GLN A 277 10.82 0.01 16.52
C GLN A 277 11.34 -0.59 15.20
N PRO A 278 12.59 -1.06 15.12
CA PRO A 278 13.13 -1.62 13.89
C PRO A 278 12.30 -2.77 13.33
N LEU A 279 12.18 -2.82 12.01
CA LEU A 279 11.46 -3.87 11.28
C LEU A 279 12.39 -4.65 10.35
N LEU A 280 12.04 -5.90 10.08
CA LEU A 280 12.67 -6.76 9.08
C LEU A 280 11.60 -7.17 8.08
N LEU A 281 11.55 -6.47 6.94
CA LEU A 281 10.67 -6.78 5.83
C LEU A 281 11.29 -7.89 4.98
N ALA A 282 10.64 -9.04 4.95
CA ALA A 282 11.11 -10.19 4.18
C ALA A 282 10.13 -10.55 3.05
N GLY A 283 10.61 -10.75 1.83
CA GLY A 283 9.83 -11.17 0.68
C GLY A 283 9.76 -10.16 -0.49
N PRO A 284 8.85 -10.38 -1.45
CA PRO A 284 8.71 -9.55 -2.64
C PRO A 284 8.33 -8.09 -2.33
N ASN A 285 8.87 -7.16 -3.12
CA ASN A 285 8.66 -5.72 -2.99
C ASN A 285 9.05 -5.12 -1.61
N ALA A 286 9.83 -5.81 -0.78
CA ALA A 286 10.21 -5.30 0.55
C ALA A 286 10.96 -3.95 0.49
N ILE A 287 11.86 -3.78 -0.49
CA ILE A 287 12.58 -2.53 -0.73
C ILE A 287 11.61 -1.44 -1.20
N ASP A 288 10.75 -1.75 -2.17
CA ASP A 288 9.73 -0.84 -2.69
C ASP A 288 8.76 -0.36 -1.61
N ILE A 289 8.33 -1.25 -0.71
CA ILE A 289 7.47 -0.90 0.44
C ILE A 289 8.21 0.07 1.39
N ALA A 290 9.49 -0.20 1.66
CA ALA A 290 10.30 0.68 2.51
C ALA A 290 10.49 2.07 1.88
N GLN A 291 10.80 2.12 0.58
CA GLN A 291 10.98 3.37 -0.17
C GLN A 291 9.68 4.15 -0.33
N ALA A 292 8.56 3.48 -0.61
CA ALA A 292 7.22 4.08 -0.64
C ALA A 292 6.85 4.71 0.71
N PHE A 293 7.18 4.04 1.81
CA PHE A 293 6.97 4.59 3.14
C PHE A 293 7.88 5.79 3.44
N CYS A 294 9.15 5.76 2.99
CA CYS A 294 10.05 6.92 3.08
C CYS A 294 9.52 8.10 2.26
N ALA A 295 8.98 7.86 1.06
CA ALA A 295 8.34 8.89 0.24
C ALA A 295 7.19 9.55 1.01
N ALA A 296 6.31 8.73 1.60
CA ALA A 296 5.16 9.22 2.35
C ALA A 296 5.56 10.03 3.60
N VAL A 297 6.53 9.59 4.39
CA VAL A 297 6.78 10.17 5.73
C VAL A 297 7.82 11.29 5.73
N THR A 298 8.87 11.14 4.91
CA THR A 298 10.07 12.00 4.96
C THR A 298 10.38 12.64 3.62
N ALA A 299 9.39 12.77 2.73
CA ALA A 299 9.57 13.34 1.40
C ALA A 299 10.79 12.74 0.67
N HIS A 300 10.88 11.40 0.71
CA HIS A 300 11.98 10.57 0.18
C HIS A 300 13.30 10.64 0.94
N LYS A 301 13.46 11.48 1.96
CA LYS A 301 14.71 11.56 2.71
C LYS A 301 14.95 10.30 3.54
N HIS A 302 15.98 9.53 3.21
CA HIS A 302 16.35 8.33 3.96
C HIS A 302 17.82 7.97 3.76
N GLY A 303 18.36 7.14 4.65
CA GLY A 303 19.65 6.50 4.48
C GLY A 303 19.51 5.08 3.94
N GLU A 304 20.46 4.61 3.16
CA GLU A 304 20.60 3.22 2.75
C GLU A 304 21.95 2.67 3.22
N LEU A 305 21.88 1.63 4.06
CA LEU A 305 23.02 0.84 4.49
C LEU A 305 23.03 -0.47 3.71
N TYR A 306 24.07 -0.68 2.90
CA TYR A 306 24.33 -1.97 2.25
C TYR A 306 25.32 -2.75 3.10
N CYS A 307 24.87 -3.84 3.71
CA CYS A 307 25.69 -4.69 4.57
C CYS A 307 26.65 -5.59 3.76
N GLU A 308 27.54 -4.96 2.99
CA GLU A 308 28.59 -5.61 2.21
C GLU A 308 29.97 -5.03 2.56
N GLY A 309 31.02 -5.87 2.46
CA GLY A 309 32.39 -5.44 2.73
C GLY A 309 32.77 -5.30 4.21
N GLY A 310 33.96 -4.74 4.47
CA GLY A 310 34.60 -4.70 5.79
C GLY A 310 34.56 -3.36 6.54
N CYS A 311 34.13 -2.27 5.91
CA CYS A 311 34.17 -0.91 6.49
C CYS A 311 32.98 -0.59 7.40
N VAL A 312 32.61 -1.52 8.29
CA VAL A 312 31.40 -1.46 9.14
C VAL A 312 31.34 -0.20 10.00
N ARG A 313 32.44 0.17 10.65
CA ARG A 313 32.44 1.26 11.65
C ARG A 313 32.22 2.64 11.02
N GLN A 314 32.87 2.91 9.89
CA GLN A 314 32.72 4.18 9.18
C GLN A 314 31.31 4.35 8.63
N ALA A 315 30.67 3.27 8.20
CA ALA A 315 29.28 3.29 7.76
C ALA A 315 28.32 3.62 8.92
N ILE A 316 28.49 2.96 10.08
CA ILE A 316 27.67 3.21 11.27
C ILE A 316 27.83 4.66 11.79
N GLU A 317 29.04 5.23 11.73
CA GLU A 317 29.30 6.60 12.17
C GLU A 317 28.62 7.67 11.27
N LYS A 318 28.24 7.32 10.04
CA LYS A 318 27.52 8.22 9.11
C LYS A 318 26.00 8.18 9.27
N ILE A 319 25.46 7.14 9.91
CA ILE A 319 24.03 7.06 10.19
C ILE A 319 23.62 8.25 11.06
N GLY A 320 22.52 8.90 10.70
CA GLY A 320 21.97 10.12 11.28
C GLY A 320 22.72 11.41 10.97
N ALA A 321 23.85 11.35 10.26
CA ALA A 321 24.72 12.51 10.11
C ALA A 321 24.13 13.60 9.20
N ASP A 322 23.29 13.22 8.24
CA ASP A 322 22.64 14.14 7.29
C ASP A 322 21.19 14.47 7.72
N GLY A 323 20.81 14.08 8.94
CA GLY A 323 19.51 14.36 9.56
C GLY A 323 18.35 13.54 8.96
N GLU A 324 18.63 12.36 8.43
CA GLU A 324 17.65 11.38 8.00
C GLU A 324 17.04 10.62 9.19
N ASP A 325 15.71 10.44 9.16
CA ASP A 325 14.96 9.81 10.26
C ASP A 325 14.64 8.33 10.01
N ILE A 326 14.88 7.85 8.77
CA ILE A 326 14.64 6.48 8.33
C ILE A 326 15.89 5.94 7.65
N VAL A 327 16.28 4.71 8.00
CA VAL A 327 17.40 4.00 7.35
C VAL A 327 16.95 2.62 6.88
N ILE A 328 17.10 2.36 5.58
CA ILE A 328 16.89 1.06 4.97
C ILE A 328 18.20 0.26 5.05
N ILE A 329 18.14 -0.95 5.59
CA ILE A 329 19.29 -1.85 5.73
C ILE A 329 19.12 -3.02 4.78
N ASN A 330 19.93 -3.04 3.74
CA ASN A 330 19.98 -4.12 2.77
C ASN A 330 21.01 -5.17 3.19
N ASN A 331 20.66 -6.44 3.03
CA ASN A 331 21.57 -7.59 3.22
C ASN A 331 22.05 -7.78 4.67
N LEU A 332 21.24 -7.43 5.68
CA LEU A 332 21.61 -7.49 7.11
C LEU A 332 22.07 -8.88 7.57
N LEU A 333 21.44 -9.93 7.05
CA LEU A 333 21.72 -11.32 7.43
C LEU A 333 23.03 -11.84 6.82
N ALA A 334 23.63 -11.13 5.86
CA ALA A 334 24.89 -11.55 5.27
C ALA A 334 26.10 -11.16 6.14
N GLY A 335 27.05 -12.10 6.23
CA GLY A 335 28.36 -11.86 6.84
C GLY A 335 28.31 -11.55 8.34
N GLY A 336 29.24 -10.71 8.80
CA GLY A 336 29.38 -10.36 10.23
C GLY A 336 28.48 -9.23 10.71
N TRP A 337 27.61 -8.68 9.85
CA TRP A 337 26.83 -7.46 10.13
C TRP A 337 25.75 -7.66 11.20
N MET A 338 25.09 -8.82 11.23
CA MET A 338 24.11 -9.16 12.27
C MET A 338 24.69 -9.06 13.68
N ASN A 339 25.97 -9.43 13.87
CA ASN A 339 26.65 -9.32 15.18
C ASN A 339 26.87 -7.86 15.63
N ARG A 340 26.69 -6.90 14.72
CA ARG A 340 26.88 -5.46 14.93
C ARG A 340 25.55 -4.72 15.00
N LEU A 341 24.43 -5.44 14.97
CA LEU A 341 23.08 -4.86 15.07
C LEU A 341 22.88 -3.94 16.29
N PRO A 342 23.41 -4.23 17.50
CA PRO A 342 23.34 -3.28 18.61
C PRO A 342 24.04 -1.94 18.36
N GLU A 343 25.09 -1.93 17.53
CA GLU A 343 25.84 -0.73 17.16
C GLU A 343 25.16 0.04 16.03
N ILE A 344 24.58 -0.67 15.05
CA ILE A 344 23.79 -0.07 13.98
C ILE A 344 22.56 0.64 14.58
N LEU A 345 21.84 -0.04 15.47
CA LEU A 345 20.61 0.47 16.10
C LEU A 345 20.89 1.39 17.31
N PHE A 346 22.12 1.89 17.46
CA PHE A 346 22.50 2.69 18.62
C PHE A 346 21.74 4.03 18.66
N GLN A 347 21.51 4.66 17.51
CA GLN A 347 20.76 5.90 17.42
C GLN A 347 19.26 5.61 17.53
N LYS A 348 18.67 6.04 18.64
CA LYS A 348 17.29 5.70 19.01
C LYS A 348 16.21 6.52 18.29
N ASP A 349 16.59 7.65 17.71
CA ASP A 349 15.67 8.55 17.03
C ASP A 349 15.44 8.16 15.56
N ILE A 350 16.21 7.18 15.05
CA ILE A 350 16.10 6.66 13.68
C ILE A 350 15.21 5.42 13.65
N PHE A 351 14.33 5.37 12.66
CA PHE A 351 13.55 4.19 12.33
C PHE A 351 14.30 3.32 11.31
N TYR A 352 14.57 2.08 11.66
CA TYR A 352 15.33 1.16 10.80
C TYR A 352 14.41 0.14 10.14
N ILE A 353 14.53 0.00 8.83
CA ILE A 353 13.83 -1.03 8.04
C ILE A 353 14.88 -1.92 7.38
N ALA A 354 15.11 -3.11 7.92
CA ALA A 354 15.91 -4.11 7.25
C ALA A 354 15.09 -4.83 6.18
N THR A 355 15.70 -5.11 5.03
CA THR A 355 15.05 -5.84 3.93
C THR A 355 15.79 -7.14 3.63
N HIS A 356 15.02 -8.19 3.34
CA HIS A 356 15.58 -9.48 2.94
C HIS A 356 14.68 -10.17 1.90
N PRO A 357 15.22 -10.85 0.88
CA PRO A 357 14.38 -11.44 -0.17
C PRO A 357 13.56 -12.67 0.26
N TYR A 358 14.03 -13.48 1.20
CA TYR A 358 13.44 -14.80 1.49
C TYR A 358 12.92 -14.93 2.92
N ALA A 359 11.66 -15.33 3.08
CA ALA A 359 11.03 -15.46 4.39
C ALA A 359 11.63 -16.62 5.21
N GLU A 360 12.06 -17.68 4.53
CA GLU A 360 12.61 -18.91 5.10
C GLU A 360 13.97 -18.68 5.75
N ASP A 361 14.78 -17.79 5.20
CA ASP A 361 16.08 -17.41 5.79
C ASP A 361 15.88 -16.79 7.17
N VAL A 362 14.81 -16.02 7.36
CA VAL A 362 14.49 -15.43 8.68
C VAL A 362 14.13 -16.51 9.70
N GLN A 363 13.55 -17.65 9.28
CA GLN A 363 13.19 -18.74 10.19
C GLN A 363 14.40 -19.49 10.75
N VAL A 364 15.52 -19.51 10.03
CA VAL A 364 16.75 -20.18 10.50
C VAL A 364 17.59 -19.29 11.43
N GLU A 365 17.24 -18.01 11.55
CA GLU A 365 17.93 -17.06 12.41
C GLU A 365 17.60 -17.24 13.91
N PRO A 366 18.51 -16.83 14.81
CA PRO A 366 18.28 -16.98 16.24
C PRO A 366 17.13 -16.09 16.71
N LYS A 367 16.18 -16.66 17.46
CA LYS A 367 15.01 -15.94 18.02
C LYS A 367 15.34 -14.67 18.82
N SER A 368 16.58 -14.55 19.32
CA SER A 368 17.07 -13.33 19.97
C SER A 368 17.11 -12.12 19.03
N LEU A 369 17.20 -12.32 17.71
CA LEU A 369 17.09 -11.29 16.69
C LEU A 369 15.83 -10.44 16.88
N TYR A 370 14.72 -11.07 17.26
CA TYR A 370 13.43 -10.40 17.46
C TYR A 370 13.40 -9.41 18.62
N SER A 371 14.40 -9.46 19.50
CA SER A 371 14.59 -8.44 20.55
C SER A 371 15.05 -7.10 19.96
N PHE A 372 15.65 -7.11 18.77
CA PHE A 372 16.13 -5.93 18.05
C PHE A 372 15.14 -5.50 16.98
N THR A 373 14.80 -6.40 16.05
CA THR A 373 13.95 -6.13 14.89
C THR A 373 12.72 -7.04 14.84
N LEU A 374 11.54 -6.53 14.49
CA LEU A 374 10.34 -7.36 14.35
C LEU A 374 10.14 -7.78 12.89
N PRO A 375 9.88 -9.06 12.62
CA PRO A 375 9.69 -9.55 11.25
C PRO A 375 8.33 -9.12 10.70
N LEU A 376 8.28 -8.83 9.41
CA LEU A 376 7.06 -8.70 8.63
C LEU A 376 7.27 -9.33 7.26
N PHE A 377 6.37 -10.22 6.85
CA PHE A 377 6.49 -10.94 5.59
C PHE A 377 5.57 -10.31 4.54
N THR A 378 6.19 -9.84 3.47
CA THR A 378 5.54 -9.06 2.40
C THR A 378 4.82 -9.94 1.38
N GLU A 379 5.21 -11.22 1.27
CA GLU A 379 4.61 -12.19 0.34
C GLU A 379 3.10 -12.32 0.49
N PHE A 380 2.59 -12.18 1.72
CA PHE A 380 1.15 -12.27 2.02
C PHE A 380 0.39 -10.95 1.78
N LEU A 381 1.12 -9.86 1.53
CA LEU A 381 0.59 -8.51 1.45
C LEU A 381 0.56 -7.98 0.01
N VAL A 382 1.35 -8.54 -0.89
CA VAL A 382 1.53 -8.03 -2.26
C VAL A 382 0.87 -8.94 -3.30
N ASP A 383 0.21 -8.32 -4.28
CA ASP A 383 -0.48 -9.02 -5.38
C ASP A 383 -0.01 -8.58 -6.78
N LYS A 384 0.85 -7.56 -6.84
CA LYS A 384 1.38 -6.99 -8.09
C LYS A 384 2.82 -6.50 -7.90
N LYS A 385 3.51 -6.26 -9.01
CA LYS A 385 4.85 -5.65 -8.99
C LYS A 385 4.76 -4.18 -8.61
N ALA A 386 5.77 -3.68 -7.92
CA ALA A 386 5.90 -2.26 -7.65
C ALA A 386 6.13 -1.45 -8.94
N THR A 387 5.61 -0.23 -8.99
CA THR A 387 5.82 0.71 -10.10
C THR A 387 7.14 1.47 -9.97
N GLY A 388 7.69 1.56 -8.75
CA GLY A 388 8.91 2.30 -8.41
C GLY A 388 8.75 3.83 -8.48
N LYS A 389 7.52 4.34 -8.55
CA LYS A 389 7.21 5.76 -8.60
C LYS A 389 6.32 6.12 -7.42
N TYR A 390 6.84 6.95 -6.54
CA TYR A 390 6.16 7.39 -5.32
C TYR A 390 6.05 8.91 -5.32
N TYR A 391 4.90 9.45 -4.92
CA TYR A 391 4.66 10.89 -4.89
C TYR A 391 5.11 11.47 -3.55
N GLY A 392 4.64 10.88 -2.45
CA GLY A 392 5.12 11.18 -1.10
C GLY A 392 4.43 12.35 -0.41
N GLY A 393 4.94 12.68 0.77
CA GLY A 393 4.41 13.74 1.63
C GLY A 393 5.40 14.18 2.70
N TYR A 394 5.06 15.25 3.41
CA TYR A 394 5.91 15.84 4.45
C TYR A 394 5.09 16.35 5.64
N PHE A 395 5.72 16.43 6.81
CA PHE A 395 5.07 16.99 8.00
C PHE A 395 4.99 18.51 7.91
N SER A 396 3.76 19.04 7.94
CA SER A 396 3.52 20.48 8.00
C SER A 396 3.91 21.07 9.37
N ASP A 397 4.10 22.40 9.43
CA ASP A 397 4.48 23.11 10.66
C ASP A 397 3.45 22.97 11.80
N ASP A 398 2.17 22.74 11.48
CA ASP A 398 1.09 22.55 12.45
C ASP A 398 0.80 21.08 12.79
N PHE A 399 1.60 20.15 12.25
CA PHE A 399 1.50 18.73 12.56
C PHE A 399 1.65 18.47 14.06
N LYS A 400 0.75 17.65 14.61
CA LYS A 400 0.77 17.29 16.02
C LYS A 400 1.45 15.93 16.22
N PRO A 401 2.60 15.88 16.92
CA PRO A 401 3.26 14.63 17.26
C PRO A 401 2.34 13.69 18.02
N TYR A 402 2.58 12.39 17.88
CA TYR A 402 1.84 11.39 18.65
C TYR A 402 2.05 11.59 20.15
N LEU A 403 0.94 11.57 20.89
CA LEU A 403 0.94 11.58 22.35
C LEU A 403 0.28 10.29 22.83
N ALA A 404 1.02 9.48 23.58
CA ALA A 404 0.53 8.20 24.07
C ALA A 404 -0.78 8.36 24.86
N GLY A 405 -1.84 7.71 24.39
CA GLY A 405 -3.13 7.69 25.07
C GLY A 405 -3.08 6.93 26.40
N LYS A 406 -3.86 7.37 27.39
CA LYS A 406 -4.05 6.66 28.68
C LYS A 406 -5.08 5.51 28.55
N GLY A 407 -5.06 4.77 27.44
CA GLY A 407 -5.97 3.66 27.16
C GLY A 407 -5.55 2.37 27.84
N ALA A 408 -6.52 1.49 28.13
CA ALA A 408 -6.23 0.14 28.60
C ALA A 408 -5.50 -0.65 27.50
N ARG A 409 -4.30 -1.14 27.80
CA ARG A 409 -3.54 -1.99 26.87
C ARG A 409 -4.19 -3.37 26.83
N LYS A 410 -4.81 -3.71 25.70
CA LYS A 410 -5.22 -5.09 25.40
C LYS A 410 -3.94 -5.91 25.21
N GLU A 411 -3.75 -6.96 25.98
CA GLU A 411 -2.57 -7.83 25.86
C GLU A 411 -2.90 -9.04 24.99
N LEU A 412 -2.07 -9.32 23.98
CA LEU A 412 -2.21 -10.50 23.14
C LEU A 412 -1.76 -11.75 23.91
N THR A 413 -2.70 -12.42 24.57
CA THR A 413 -2.43 -13.59 25.42
C THR A 413 -1.71 -14.72 24.68
N ILE A 414 -1.92 -14.87 23.36
CA ILE A 414 -1.23 -15.87 22.54
C ILE A 414 0.29 -15.69 22.52
N LEU A 415 0.79 -14.46 22.58
CA LEU A 415 2.23 -14.19 22.51
C LEU A 415 2.99 -14.82 23.69
N SER A 416 2.32 -15.02 24.82
CA SER A 416 2.89 -15.72 25.98
C SER A 416 3.18 -17.20 25.72
N LYS A 417 2.49 -17.81 24.76
CA LYS A 417 2.63 -19.24 24.40
C LYS A 417 3.75 -19.47 23.39
N LEU A 418 4.14 -18.45 22.61
CA LEU A 418 5.15 -18.55 21.54
C LEU A 418 6.61 -18.58 22.05
N GLY A 419 6.83 -18.67 23.36
CA GLY A 419 8.18 -18.70 23.95
C GLY A 419 8.97 -17.39 23.77
N LEU A 420 8.29 -16.28 23.52
CA LEU A 420 8.91 -14.97 23.28
C LEU A 420 9.38 -14.31 24.59
N SER A 421 10.47 -13.55 24.51
CA SER A 421 10.96 -12.76 25.65
C SER A 421 9.92 -11.72 26.08
N SER A 422 9.93 -11.32 27.35
CA SER A 422 9.04 -10.27 27.85
C SER A 422 9.24 -8.94 27.11
N LEU A 423 10.47 -8.66 26.67
CA LEU A 423 10.80 -7.48 25.89
C LEU A 423 10.08 -7.48 24.53
N VAL A 424 10.16 -8.59 23.77
CA VAL A 424 9.50 -8.71 22.47
C VAL A 424 7.98 -8.56 22.61
N ARG A 425 7.39 -9.22 23.62
CA ARG A 425 5.96 -9.09 23.91
C ARG A 425 5.57 -7.65 24.24
N SER A 426 6.36 -6.95 25.05
CA SER A 426 6.11 -5.55 25.39
C SER A 426 6.18 -4.65 24.16
N LYS A 427 7.13 -4.89 23.24
CA LYS A 427 7.26 -4.12 21.99
C LYS A 427 6.04 -4.31 21.10
N ILE A 428 5.63 -5.57 20.87
CA ILE A 428 4.44 -5.88 20.06
C ILE A 428 3.18 -5.24 20.67
N ASN A 429 2.98 -5.37 21.99
CA ASN A 429 1.82 -4.77 22.65
C ASN A 429 1.83 -3.23 22.61
N SER A 430 3.02 -2.61 22.62
CA SER A 430 3.15 -1.15 22.48
C SER A 430 2.76 -0.70 21.08
N LEU A 431 3.32 -1.32 20.05
CA LEU A 431 2.96 -1.05 18.65
C LEU A 431 1.47 -1.23 18.40
N MET A 432 0.87 -2.30 18.94
CA MET A 432 -0.56 -2.52 18.85
C MET A 432 -1.35 -1.41 19.56
N ALA A 433 -0.91 -0.93 20.73
CA ALA A 433 -1.57 0.21 21.35
C ALA A 433 -1.45 1.50 20.49
N THR A 434 -0.32 1.69 19.82
CA THR A 434 -0.08 2.85 18.97
C THR A 434 -0.91 2.81 17.68
N ILE A 435 -1.00 1.67 16.99
CA ILE A 435 -1.83 1.53 15.77
C ILE A 435 -3.31 1.82 16.09
N HIS A 436 -3.85 1.27 17.19
CA HIS A 436 -5.24 1.51 17.60
C HIS A 436 -5.52 2.96 18.00
N ASN A 437 -4.50 3.72 18.40
CA ASN A 437 -4.64 5.15 18.71
C ASN A 437 -4.61 6.02 17.45
N ILE A 438 -3.72 5.74 16.49
CA ILE A 438 -3.58 6.56 15.27
C ILE A 438 -4.56 6.13 14.18
N TYR A 439 -5.04 4.88 14.22
CA TYR A 439 -5.98 4.30 13.27
C TYR A 439 -7.05 3.44 13.99
N PRO A 440 -8.08 4.06 14.57
CA PRO A 440 -9.13 3.34 15.33
C PRO A 440 -9.95 2.34 14.51
N SER A 441 -9.87 2.39 13.18
CA SER A 441 -10.53 1.47 12.26
C SER A 441 -9.77 0.15 12.05
N THR A 442 -8.66 -0.07 12.77
CA THR A 442 -7.89 -1.33 12.76
C THR A 442 -8.79 -2.52 13.09
N THR A 443 -8.71 -3.57 12.29
CA THR A 443 -9.51 -4.79 12.44
C THR A 443 -8.78 -5.87 13.25
N THR A 444 -9.50 -6.90 13.70
CA THR A 444 -8.88 -8.08 14.33
C THR A 444 -7.96 -8.84 13.35
N ASP A 445 -8.28 -8.78 12.05
CA ASP A 445 -7.45 -9.36 11.00
C ASP A 445 -6.11 -8.64 10.89
N ASP A 446 -6.10 -7.30 10.98
CA ASP A 446 -4.87 -6.50 11.03
C ASP A 446 -4.03 -6.85 12.27
N ASP A 447 -4.68 -6.94 13.44
CA ASP A 447 -4.00 -7.33 14.69
C ASP A 447 -3.30 -8.70 14.53
N PHE A 448 -3.98 -9.64 13.90
CA PHE A 448 -3.43 -10.96 13.63
C PHE A 448 -2.27 -10.88 12.63
N LEU A 449 -2.48 -10.24 11.48
CA LEU A 449 -1.57 -10.23 10.34
C LEU A 449 -0.26 -9.50 10.64
N PHE A 450 -0.28 -8.45 11.45
CA PHE A 450 0.90 -7.62 11.72
C PHE A 450 1.59 -7.94 13.06
N PHE A 451 0.89 -8.51 14.05
CA PHE A 451 1.47 -8.75 15.39
C PHE A 451 1.62 -10.23 15.77
N ILE A 452 0.71 -11.11 15.32
CA ILE A 452 0.69 -12.52 15.74
C ILE A 452 1.33 -13.40 14.66
N PHE A 453 0.88 -13.26 13.43
CA PHE A 453 1.28 -14.11 12.32
C PHE A 453 2.79 -14.01 12.02
N PRO A 454 3.41 -12.82 11.88
CA PRO A 454 4.81 -12.72 11.47
C PRO A 454 5.73 -13.33 12.51
N ILE A 455 5.51 -13.04 13.80
CA ILE A 455 6.37 -13.59 14.85
C ILE A 455 6.19 -15.11 15.00
N SER A 456 4.98 -15.63 14.77
CA SER A 456 4.70 -17.07 14.80
C SER A 456 5.35 -17.79 13.62
N TYR A 457 5.27 -17.22 12.43
CA TYR A 457 5.91 -17.74 11.22
C TYR A 457 7.43 -17.77 11.38
N ALA A 458 8.02 -16.64 11.77
CA ALA A 458 9.46 -16.49 11.97
C ALA A 458 10.02 -17.36 13.12
N SER A 459 9.17 -17.74 14.08
CA SER A 459 9.56 -18.62 15.20
C SER A 459 9.27 -20.11 14.97
N MET A 460 8.83 -20.47 13.76
CA MET A 460 8.37 -21.82 13.36
C MET A 460 7.24 -22.38 14.25
N ALA A 461 6.38 -21.49 14.77
CA ALA A 461 5.27 -21.82 15.67
C ALA A 461 3.90 -21.88 14.95
N ILE A 462 3.89 -22.03 13.62
CA ILE A 462 2.66 -22.05 12.81
C ILE A 462 1.70 -23.18 13.21
N ASN A 463 2.21 -24.37 13.56
CA ASN A 463 1.36 -25.48 14.02
C ASN A 463 0.64 -25.13 15.33
N GLU A 464 1.31 -24.45 16.26
CA GLU A 464 0.71 -23.99 17.51
C GLU A 464 -0.33 -22.90 17.25
N LEU A 465 -0.06 -22.02 16.27
CA LEU A 465 -0.97 -20.97 15.83
C LEU A 465 -2.22 -21.56 15.15
N ALA A 466 -2.08 -22.53 14.25
CA ALA A 466 -3.18 -23.21 13.58
C ALA A 466 -4.08 -23.93 14.58
N ALA A 467 -3.49 -24.65 15.54
CA ALA A 467 -4.21 -25.25 16.66
C ALA A 467 -4.81 -24.21 17.62
N ALA A 468 -4.32 -22.96 17.61
CA ALA A 468 -4.90 -21.86 18.37
C ALA A 468 -6.13 -21.26 17.68
N ILE A 469 -6.10 -21.15 16.36
CA ILE A 469 -7.21 -20.65 15.53
C ILE A 469 -8.36 -21.67 15.47
N ALA A 470 -8.05 -22.97 15.44
CA ALA A 470 -9.07 -24.02 15.34
C ALA A 470 -9.85 -24.29 16.64
N ASP A 471 -9.34 -23.83 17.79
CA ASP A 471 -9.92 -24.09 19.10
C ASP A 471 -10.95 -23.00 19.46
N PRO A 472 -12.26 -23.31 19.56
CA PRO A 472 -13.30 -22.34 19.89
C PRO A 472 -13.14 -21.70 21.28
N GLN A 473 -12.31 -22.29 22.15
CA GLN A 473 -11.99 -21.74 23.47
C GLN A 473 -10.79 -20.80 23.47
N LYS A 474 -10.05 -20.68 22.35
CA LYS A 474 -8.91 -19.76 22.21
C LYS A 474 -9.33 -18.50 21.45
N SER A 475 -8.83 -17.36 21.92
CA SER A 475 -9.31 -16.01 21.59
C SER A 475 -8.83 -15.45 20.25
N ILE A 476 -8.50 -16.29 19.25
CA ILE A 476 -8.01 -15.81 17.96
C ILE A 476 -9.11 -16.01 16.91
N GLU A 477 -9.87 -14.95 16.68
CA GLU A 477 -10.87 -14.90 15.62
C GLU A 477 -10.27 -14.17 14.42
N ILE A 478 -10.12 -14.87 13.30
CA ILE A 478 -9.74 -14.30 12.00
C ILE A 478 -10.88 -14.49 11.01
N SER A 479 -11.02 -13.58 10.04
CA SER A 479 -12.05 -13.69 9.02
C SER A 479 -11.85 -14.90 8.10
N ALA A 480 -12.95 -15.34 7.48
CA ALA A 480 -12.91 -16.41 6.49
C ALA A 480 -12.06 -16.07 5.26
N ASN A 481 -11.95 -14.77 4.92
CA ASN A 481 -11.12 -14.32 3.80
C ASN A 481 -9.64 -14.43 4.16
N LEU A 482 -9.23 -13.88 5.31
CA LEU A 482 -7.83 -13.98 5.75
C LEU A 482 -7.39 -15.44 5.93
N LYS A 483 -8.28 -16.30 6.45
CA LYS A 483 -8.01 -17.74 6.56
C LYS A 483 -7.78 -18.40 5.19
N ARG A 484 -8.49 -17.97 4.16
CA ARG A 484 -8.33 -18.48 2.78
C ARG A 484 -6.99 -18.03 2.19
N ASP A 485 -6.64 -16.76 2.36
CA ASP A 485 -5.40 -16.19 1.84
C ASP A 485 -4.17 -16.86 2.47
N LEU A 486 -4.24 -17.21 3.76
CA LEU A 486 -3.18 -17.88 4.50
C LEU A 486 -3.26 -19.42 4.47
N GLN A 487 -4.16 -20.02 3.69
CA GLN A 487 -4.39 -21.47 3.69
C GLN A 487 -3.13 -22.29 3.34
N HIS A 488 -2.30 -21.75 2.44
CA HIS A 488 -1.05 -22.40 2.02
C HIS A 488 0.01 -22.48 3.14
N VAL A 489 -0.09 -21.63 4.16
CA VAL A 489 0.82 -21.62 5.33
C VAL A 489 0.17 -22.29 6.54
N LEU A 490 -1.10 -22.00 6.82
CA LEU A 490 -1.81 -22.53 7.98
C LEU A 490 -2.26 -23.99 7.81
N GLY A 491 -2.25 -24.51 6.57
CA GLY A 491 -2.72 -25.84 6.21
C GLY A 491 -4.24 -25.89 5.93
N GLU A 492 -4.69 -26.98 5.31
CA GLU A 492 -6.12 -27.30 5.22
C GLU A 492 -6.62 -27.79 6.58
N ASN A 493 -7.58 -27.09 7.17
CA ASN A 493 -8.32 -27.56 8.34
C ASN A 493 -9.61 -28.25 7.91
#